data_AF-A0A6J1NVC1-F1
#
_entry.id   AF-A0A6J1NVC1-F1
#
_cell.length_a   1.000
_cell.length_b   1.000
_cell.length_c   1.000
_cell.angle_alpha   90.00
_cell.angle_beta   90.00
_cell.angle_gamma   90.00
#
_symmetry.space_group_name_H-M   'P 1'
#
loop_
_entity.id
_entity.type
_entity.pdbx_description
1 polymer ?
#
loop_
_entity_poly.entity_id
_entity_poly.type
_entity_poly.pdbx_seq_one_letter_code
_entity_poly.pdbx_strand_id
1 'polypeptide(L)'
;MASRLDSPFDLERCGPAVDMALEKVNEKFLAHHNVELQKVQGSYPTCSGAIAPGLAADMHFKDDVIAFVGPACAFALEPVARLAAYWNTPIITGMGDQPPSEGELAAPASVVSRMHKLRNLRKDTQPQTLFNDKGKYPTLTRMSYCQCRLPRVFTSVFERF
;
A
#
# COMPACT_ATOMS: atom_id res chain seq x y z
N MET A 1 -5.82 -28.78 -0.49
CA MET A 1 -6.08 -28.76 0.96
C MET A 1 -5.35 -27.54 1.52
N ALA A 2 -6.11 -26.49 1.85
CA ALA A 2 -5.70 -25.15 2.31
C ALA A 2 -4.24 -24.73 2.03
N SER A 3 -3.98 -24.08 0.88
CA SER A 3 -2.79 -23.23 0.74
C SER A 3 -2.91 -22.17 1.84
N ARG A 4 -1.89 -22.09 2.70
CA ARG A 4 -1.93 -21.28 3.92
C ARG A 4 -1.90 -19.81 3.49
N LEU A 5 -3.07 -19.21 3.35
CA LEU A 5 -3.24 -17.76 3.15
C LEU A 5 -2.88 -17.10 4.48
N ASP A 6 -1.59 -16.80 4.65
CA ASP A 6 -1.01 -16.29 5.88
C ASP A 6 -1.41 -14.83 6.13
N SER A 7 -1.98 -14.14 5.13
CA SER A 7 -2.45 -12.76 5.26
C SER A 7 -3.80 -12.46 4.57
N PRO A 8 -4.63 -11.56 5.13
CA PRO A 8 -5.84 -11.06 4.45
C PRO A 8 -5.58 -10.38 3.09
N PHE A 9 -4.34 -9.98 2.81
CA PHE A 9 -3.96 -9.24 1.61
C PHE A 9 -3.10 -10.03 0.63
N ASP A 10 -3.02 -11.35 0.79
CA ASP A 10 -2.31 -12.19 -0.16
C ASP A 10 -2.88 -12.04 -1.57
N LEU A 11 -2.00 -12.18 -2.57
CA LEU A 11 -2.36 -12.00 -3.96
C LEU A 11 -3.46 -12.98 -4.42
N GLU A 12 -3.51 -14.18 -3.84
CA GLU A 12 -4.59 -15.15 -4.08
C GLU A 12 -5.98 -14.62 -3.65
N ARG A 13 -6.04 -13.69 -2.70
CA ARG A 13 -7.28 -13.04 -2.23
C ARG A 13 -7.54 -11.72 -2.94
N CYS A 14 -6.52 -10.85 -2.98
CA CYS A 14 -6.68 -9.49 -3.50
C CYS A 14 -6.54 -9.39 -5.02
N GLY A 15 -5.77 -10.26 -5.64
CA GLY A 15 -5.55 -10.28 -7.10
C GLY A 15 -6.85 -10.35 -7.89
N PRO A 16 -7.73 -11.35 -7.63
CA PRO A 16 -9.02 -11.44 -8.31
C PRO A 16 -9.91 -10.21 -8.10
N ALA A 17 -9.87 -9.60 -6.91
CA ALA A 17 -10.63 -8.38 -6.64
C ALA A 17 -10.14 -7.18 -7.47
N VAL A 18 -8.82 -7.07 -7.69
CA VAL A 18 -8.23 -6.06 -8.58
C VAL A 18 -8.58 -6.34 -10.03
N ASP A 19 -8.54 -7.61 -10.45
CA ASP A 19 -8.89 -8.01 -11.83
C ASP A 19 -10.35 -7.66 -12.17
N MET A 20 -11.29 -7.99 -11.27
CA MET A 20 -12.69 -7.61 -11.42
C MET A 20 -12.90 -6.08 -11.44
N ALA A 21 -12.10 -5.33 -10.67
CA ALA A 21 -12.17 -3.87 -10.66
C ALA A 21 -11.67 -3.28 -11.98
N LEU A 22 -10.57 -3.81 -12.53
CA LEU A 22 -10.01 -3.37 -13.81
C LEU A 22 -10.95 -3.67 -14.97
N GLU A 23 -11.50 -4.89 -15.04
CA GLU A 23 -12.51 -5.27 -16.04
C GLU A 23 -13.67 -4.28 -16.03
N LYS A 24 -14.24 -4.03 -14.85
CA LYS A 24 -15.34 -3.09 -14.68
C LYS A 24 -14.97 -1.66 -15.09
N VAL A 25 -13.77 -1.19 -14.76
CA VAL A 25 -13.31 0.16 -15.11
C VAL A 25 -13.13 0.30 -16.61
N ASN A 26 -12.43 -0.65 -17.24
CA ASN A 26 -12.19 -0.65 -18.67
C ASN A 26 -13.50 -0.70 -19.46
N GLU A 27 -14.40 -1.62 -19.12
CA GLU A 27 -15.67 -1.80 -19.84
C GLU A 27 -16.63 -0.63 -19.65
N LYS A 28 -16.84 -0.18 -18.42
CA LYS A 28 -17.94 0.77 -18.11
C LYS A 28 -17.52 2.22 -18.19
N PHE A 29 -16.25 2.52 -17.96
CA PHE A 29 -15.79 3.90 -17.80
C PHE A 29 -14.75 4.31 -18.85
N LEU A 30 -13.92 3.41 -19.38
CA LEU A 30 -12.83 3.80 -20.29
C LEU A 30 -13.05 3.41 -21.75
N ALA A 31 -13.90 2.42 -22.03
CA ALA A 31 -14.17 1.95 -23.39
C ALA A 31 -14.58 3.08 -24.36
N HIS A 32 -15.41 4.01 -23.90
CA HIS A 32 -15.87 5.15 -24.72
C HIS A 32 -14.82 6.25 -24.89
N HIS A 33 -13.74 6.22 -24.11
CA HIS A 33 -12.60 7.12 -24.23
C HIS A 33 -11.46 6.51 -25.07
N ASN A 34 -11.61 5.27 -25.55
CA ASN A 34 -10.57 4.54 -26.27
C ASN A 34 -9.25 4.44 -25.48
N VAL A 35 -9.37 4.24 -24.17
CA VAL A 35 -8.27 4.03 -23.21
C VAL A 35 -8.50 2.70 -22.52
N GLU A 36 -7.42 1.98 -22.23
CA GLU A 36 -7.46 0.73 -21.47
C GLU A 36 -6.38 0.77 -20.38
N LEU A 37 -6.76 0.43 -19.16
CA LEU A 37 -5.82 0.21 -18.07
C LEU A 37 -5.33 -1.23 -18.10
N GLN A 38 -4.01 -1.41 -18.05
CA GLN A 38 -3.36 -2.71 -17.99
C GLN A 38 -2.72 -2.93 -16.62
N LYS A 39 -2.88 -4.15 -16.09
CA LYS A 39 -2.25 -4.54 -14.83
C LYS A 39 -0.82 -4.99 -15.08
N VAL A 40 0.13 -4.35 -14.40
CA VAL A 40 1.47 -4.90 -14.17
C VAL A 40 1.53 -5.46 -12.76
N GLN A 41 2.07 -6.66 -12.59
CA GLN A 41 2.02 -7.36 -11.31
C GLN A 41 3.38 -7.92 -10.92
N GLY A 42 3.82 -7.56 -9.72
CA GLY A 42 4.97 -8.14 -9.03
C GLY A 42 4.53 -8.63 -7.65
N SER A 43 5.15 -9.70 -7.18
CA SER A 43 4.90 -10.26 -5.85
C SER A 43 6.20 -10.59 -5.15
N TYR A 44 6.13 -10.69 -3.83
CA TYR A 44 7.23 -11.09 -2.98
C TYR A 44 6.69 -12.06 -1.91
N PRO A 45 7.50 -13.02 -1.44
CA PRO A 45 7.01 -14.09 -0.57
C PRO A 45 6.72 -13.61 0.87
N THR A 46 7.42 -12.57 1.33
CA THR A 46 7.35 -12.05 2.71
C THR A 46 7.40 -10.53 2.71
N CYS A 47 6.89 -9.89 3.76
CA CYS A 47 6.84 -8.43 3.87
C CYS A 47 8.24 -7.78 3.92
N SER A 48 8.86 -7.61 2.76
CA SER A 48 10.23 -7.16 2.62
C SER A 48 10.32 -5.70 2.20
N GLY A 49 10.88 -4.87 3.09
CA GLY A 49 11.26 -3.49 2.79
C GLY A 49 12.47 -3.37 1.85
N ALA A 50 13.17 -4.48 1.57
CA ALA A 50 14.32 -4.50 0.66
C ALA A 50 13.92 -4.87 -0.78
N ILE A 51 13.05 -5.86 -0.96
CA ILE A 51 12.63 -6.34 -2.28
C ILE A 51 11.55 -5.42 -2.88
N ALA A 52 10.57 -4.98 -2.09
CA ALA A 52 9.43 -4.21 -2.60
C ALA A 52 9.83 -2.91 -3.34
N PRO A 53 10.82 -2.12 -2.87
CA PRO A 53 11.27 -0.92 -3.60
C PRO A 53 11.91 -1.24 -4.95
N GLY A 54 12.65 -2.36 -5.05
CA GLY A 54 13.24 -2.81 -6.31
C GLY A 54 12.18 -3.18 -7.33
N LEU A 55 11.14 -3.91 -6.91
CA LEU A 55 9.99 -4.22 -7.78
C LEU A 55 9.23 -2.95 -8.20
N ALA A 56 9.05 -1.99 -7.29
CA ALA A 56 8.41 -0.72 -7.62
C ALA A 56 9.25 0.10 -8.62
N ALA A 57 10.58 0.08 -8.49
CA ALA A 57 11.48 0.71 -9.44
C ALA A 57 11.43 0.03 -10.82
N ASP A 58 11.36 -1.30 -10.87
CA ASP A 58 11.17 -2.03 -12.12
C ASP A 58 9.85 -1.62 -12.80
N MET A 59 8.74 -1.60 -12.07
CA MET A 59 7.45 -1.14 -12.59
C MET A 59 7.50 0.32 -13.09
N HIS A 60 8.19 1.21 -12.37
CA HIS A 60 8.30 2.61 -12.76
C HIS A 60 9.18 2.81 -14.01
N PHE A 61 10.38 2.21 -14.04
CA PHE A 61 11.36 2.49 -15.08
C PHE A 61 11.27 1.58 -16.30
N LYS A 62 10.76 0.35 -16.15
CA LYS A 62 10.65 -0.63 -17.25
C LYS A 62 9.25 -0.70 -17.82
N ASP A 63 8.24 -0.66 -16.95
CA ASP A 63 6.84 -0.81 -17.35
C ASP A 63 6.05 0.51 -17.44
N ASP A 64 6.68 1.64 -17.05
CA ASP A 64 6.10 2.99 -17.10
C ASP A 64 4.71 3.10 -16.41
N VAL A 65 4.58 2.50 -15.22
CA VAL A 65 3.29 2.50 -14.51
C VAL A 65 2.89 3.90 -14.05
N ILE A 66 1.61 4.23 -14.25
CA ILE A 66 1.03 5.52 -13.84
C ILE A 66 0.54 5.57 -12.39
N ALA A 67 0.43 4.42 -11.73
CA ALA A 67 -0.01 4.31 -10.35
C ALA A 67 0.38 2.96 -9.73
N PHE A 68 0.47 2.92 -8.40
CA PHE A 68 0.71 1.70 -7.63
C PHE A 68 -0.52 1.26 -6.82
N VAL A 69 -0.77 -0.05 -6.77
CA VAL A 69 -1.76 -0.67 -5.88
C VAL A 69 -1.04 -1.60 -4.90
N GLY A 70 -1.12 -1.29 -3.60
CA GLY A 70 -0.27 -1.86 -2.55
C GLY A 70 1.05 -1.07 -2.40
N PRO A 71 2.03 -1.58 -1.64
CA PRO A 71 1.98 -2.76 -0.76
C PRO A 71 0.93 -2.67 0.36
N ALA A 72 0.49 -3.81 0.87
CA ALA A 72 -0.46 -3.87 1.98
C ALA A 72 0.20 -3.87 3.37
N CYS A 73 1.42 -4.42 3.48
CA CYS A 73 2.19 -4.45 4.71
C CYS A 73 2.98 -3.14 4.91
N ALA A 74 3.03 -2.64 6.14
CA ALA A 74 3.60 -1.33 6.45
C ALA A 74 5.10 -1.23 6.11
N PHE A 75 5.86 -2.32 6.33
CA PHE A 75 7.31 -2.32 6.14
C PHE A 75 7.73 -2.31 4.67
N ALA A 76 6.96 -2.97 3.79
CA ALA A 76 7.12 -2.87 2.35
C ALA A 76 6.56 -1.54 1.81
N LEU A 77 5.43 -1.08 2.37
CA LEU A 77 4.76 0.14 1.92
C LEU A 77 5.59 1.40 2.18
N GLU A 78 6.27 1.50 3.32
CA GLU A 78 7.01 2.72 3.70
C GLU A 78 8.05 3.16 2.65
N PRO A 79 9.00 2.31 2.23
CA PRO A 79 10.00 2.71 1.25
C PRO A 79 9.38 2.91 -0.14
N VAL A 80 8.38 2.11 -0.52
CA VAL A 80 7.68 2.26 -1.81
C VAL A 80 6.89 3.57 -1.87
N ALA A 81 6.22 3.96 -0.79
CA ALA A 81 5.47 5.21 -0.70
C ALA A 81 6.39 6.44 -0.77
N ARG A 82 7.62 6.35 -0.24
CA ARG A 82 8.62 7.43 -0.42
C ARG A 82 9.07 7.55 -1.87
N LEU A 83 9.34 6.43 -2.54
CA LEU A 83 9.71 6.44 -3.95
C LEU A 83 8.57 6.98 -4.81
N ALA A 84 7.34 6.52 -4.59
CA ALA A 84 6.16 7.03 -5.26
C ALA A 84 5.98 8.54 -5.03
N ALA A 85 6.21 9.03 -3.81
CA ALA A 85 6.18 10.47 -3.54
C ALA A 85 7.28 11.23 -4.29
N TYR A 86 8.50 10.67 -4.38
CA TYR A 86 9.60 11.27 -5.12
C TYR A 86 9.34 11.30 -6.64
N TRP A 87 8.77 10.23 -7.20
CA TRP A 87 8.37 10.14 -8.60
C TRP A 87 7.06 10.87 -8.92
N ASN A 88 6.40 11.45 -7.90
CA ASN A 88 5.06 12.02 -8.01
C ASN A 88 4.03 11.03 -8.61
N THR A 89 4.17 9.75 -8.30
CA THR A 89 3.29 8.68 -8.75
C THR A 89 2.24 8.37 -7.67
N PRO A 90 0.94 8.35 -8.00
CA PRO A 90 -0.10 7.92 -7.08
C PRO A 90 0.12 6.51 -6.55
N ILE A 91 -0.06 6.31 -5.25
CA ILE A 91 -0.04 4.99 -4.62
C ILE A 91 -1.25 4.79 -3.72
N ILE A 92 -1.99 3.71 -3.95
CA ILE A 92 -3.17 3.36 -3.17
C ILE A 92 -3.00 2.01 -2.49
N THR A 93 -3.40 1.90 -1.23
CA THR A 93 -3.38 0.63 -0.51
C THR A 93 -4.67 0.43 0.27
N GLY A 94 -5.19 -0.80 0.24
CA GLY A 94 -6.30 -1.21 1.11
C GLY A 94 -5.95 -1.18 2.60
N MET A 95 -4.65 -1.26 2.92
CA MET A 95 -4.14 -1.48 4.28
C MET A 95 -3.01 -0.49 4.64
N GLY A 96 -1.84 -0.98 5.07
CA GLY A 96 -0.71 -0.17 5.51
C GLY A 96 -0.42 -0.16 7.02
N ASP A 97 -1.04 -1.03 7.82
CA ASP A 97 -0.80 -1.07 9.29
C ASP A 97 -0.21 -2.41 9.80
N GLN A 98 -0.04 -3.43 8.94
CA GLN A 98 0.46 -4.71 9.43
C GLN A 98 1.99 -4.63 9.68
N PRO A 99 2.47 -5.02 10.87
CA PRO A 99 3.90 -5.22 11.12
C PRO A 99 4.42 -6.44 10.33
N PRO A 100 5.74 -6.53 10.10
CA PRO A 100 6.35 -7.66 9.40
C PRO A 100 6.05 -8.98 10.12
N SER A 101 5.98 -10.07 9.34
CA SER A 101 5.94 -11.44 9.84
C SER A 101 7.21 -11.73 10.66
N GLU A 102 7.08 -12.52 11.74
CA GLU A 102 8.22 -12.88 12.58
C GLU A 102 9.30 -13.58 11.74
N GLY A 103 10.49 -12.98 11.66
CA GLY A 103 11.63 -13.50 10.90
C GLY A 103 12.48 -12.45 10.16
N GLU A 104 11.92 -11.27 9.87
CA GLU A 104 12.62 -10.24 9.06
C GLU A 104 13.16 -9.02 9.84
N LEU A 105 13.06 -9.00 11.18
CA LEU A 105 13.71 -7.97 12.01
C LEU A 105 14.78 -8.55 12.94
N ALA A 106 15.94 -7.88 12.95
CA ALA A 106 17.02 -8.06 13.92
C ALA A 106 16.65 -7.67 15.37
N ALA A 107 15.39 -7.32 15.63
CA ALA A 107 14.84 -7.21 16.99
C ALA A 107 13.50 -7.94 17.02
N PRO A 108 13.24 -8.81 18.02
CA PRO A 108 11.97 -9.51 18.11
C PRO A 108 10.82 -8.51 18.10
N ALA A 109 9.76 -8.79 17.35
CA ALA A 109 8.56 -7.94 17.28
C ALA A 109 8.01 -7.62 18.68
N SER A 110 8.21 -8.52 19.65
CA SER A 110 7.86 -8.32 21.05
C SER A 110 8.64 -7.20 21.76
N VAL A 111 9.89 -6.94 21.38
CA VAL A 111 10.74 -5.88 21.94
C VAL A 111 10.37 -4.53 21.34
N VAL A 112 10.18 -4.46 20.02
CA VAL A 112 9.74 -3.24 19.32
C VAL A 112 8.33 -2.84 19.76
N SER A 113 7.41 -3.80 19.85
CA SER A 113 6.04 -3.56 20.29
C SER A 113 5.99 -3.16 21.77
N ARG A 114 6.83 -3.73 22.64
CA ARG A 114 7.00 -3.27 24.03
C ARG A 114 7.60 -1.86 24.11
N MET A 115 8.59 -1.52 23.28
CA MET A 115 9.17 -0.17 23.25
C MET A 115 8.16 0.88 22.76
N HIS A 116 7.38 0.57 21.72
CA HIS A 116 6.30 1.45 21.26
C HIS A 116 5.20 1.61 22.32
N LYS A 117 4.83 0.53 23.00
CA LYS A 117 3.85 0.58 24.11
C LYS A 117 4.38 1.42 25.28
N LEU A 118 5.63 1.23 25.71
CA LEU A 118 6.25 2.04 26.76
C LEU A 118 6.40 3.52 26.38
N ARG A 119 6.71 3.80 25.11
CA ARG A 119 6.85 5.18 24.58
C ARG A 119 5.51 5.89 24.51
N ASN A 120 4.45 5.17 24.15
CA ASN A 120 3.07 5.68 24.11
C ASN A 120 2.44 5.79 25.51
N LEU A 121 2.90 5.03 26.51
CA LEU A 121 2.49 5.24 27.90
C LEU A 121 3.09 6.51 28.54
N ARG A 122 4.26 6.97 28.04
CA ARG A 122 4.97 8.16 28.57
C ARG A 122 4.52 9.49 27.97
N LYS A 123 3.72 9.44 26.91
CA LYS A 123 3.25 10.62 26.19
C LYS A 123 1.76 10.44 25.99
N ASP A 124 0.98 11.37 26.51
CA ASP A 124 -0.48 11.48 26.36
C ASP A 124 -0.83 11.84 24.90
N THR A 125 -0.29 11.07 23.96
CA THR A 125 -0.15 11.39 22.55
C THR A 125 -0.63 10.17 21.78
N GLN A 126 -1.69 10.37 21.01
CA GLN A 126 -2.29 9.40 20.07
C GLN A 126 -1.24 8.47 19.45
N PRO A 127 -1.50 7.16 19.35
CA PRO A 127 -0.56 6.21 18.74
C PRO A 127 -0.22 6.68 17.32
N GLN A 128 1.02 7.13 17.13
CA GLN A 128 1.51 7.54 15.82
C GLN A 128 1.71 6.30 14.97
N THR A 129 0.80 6.04 14.03
CA THR A 129 1.01 5.05 12.97
C THR A 129 2.03 5.62 11.98
N LEU A 130 2.80 4.75 11.31
CA LEU A 130 3.91 5.10 10.42
C LEU A 130 3.52 6.11 9.30
N PHE A 131 2.25 6.12 8.92
CA PHE A 131 1.69 6.90 7.81
C PHE A 131 0.77 8.05 8.24
N ASN A 132 0.76 8.42 9.53
CA ASN A 132 -0.10 9.52 10.01
C ASN A 132 0.33 10.90 9.46
N ASP A 133 1.61 11.07 9.14
CA ASP A 133 2.17 12.31 8.60
C ASP A 133 2.00 12.36 7.08
N LYS A 134 0.88 12.94 6.62
CA LYS A 134 0.56 13.07 5.20
C LYS A 134 1.56 13.93 4.41
N GLY A 135 2.33 14.79 5.08
CA GLY A 135 3.37 15.58 4.42
C GLY A 135 4.53 14.73 3.91
N LYS A 136 4.79 13.59 4.55
CA LYS A 136 5.85 12.66 4.16
C LYS A 136 5.47 11.71 3.03
N TYR A 137 4.17 11.50 2.82
CA TYR A 137 3.65 10.58 1.82
C TYR A 137 2.51 11.26 1.03
N PRO A 138 2.81 12.36 0.31
CA PRO A 138 1.79 13.20 -0.32
C PRO A 138 0.95 12.48 -1.39
N THR A 139 1.50 11.43 -2.01
CA THR A 139 0.84 10.64 -3.06
C THR A 139 0.18 9.36 -2.52
N LEU A 140 0.32 9.07 -1.21
CA LEU A 140 -0.20 7.86 -0.59
C LEU A 140 -1.65 8.02 -0.15
N THR A 141 -2.49 7.16 -0.71
CA THR A 141 -3.89 6.99 -0.32
C THR A 141 -4.08 5.65 0.38
N ARG A 142 -4.46 5.70 1.67
CA ARG A 142 -4.81 4.51 2.43
C ARG A 142 -6.33 4.38 2.48
N MET A 143 -6.89 3.24 2.07
CA MET A 143 -8.33 2.99 2.09
C MET A 143 -8.83 2.38 3.41
N SER A 144 -7.97 2.29 4.43
CA SER A 144 -8.36 1.87 5.79
C SER A 144 -9.27 2.86 6.52
N TYR A 145 -9.70 3.94 5.85
CA TYR A 145 -10.75 4.79 6.35
C TYR A 145 -12.12 4.09 6.26
N CYS A 146 -13.02 4.44 7.17
CA CYS A 146 -14.44 4.12 7.03
C CYS A 146 -14.89 4.44 5.59
N GLN A 147 -15.66 3.54 4.95
CA GLN A 147 -16.14 3.70 3.57
C GLN A 147 -16.77 5.09 3.33
N CYS A 148 -17.40 5.66 4.36
CA CYS A 148 -17.98 7.02 4.36
C CYS A 148 -16.97 8.16 4.11
N ARG A 149 -15.67 7.91 4.23
CA ARG A 149 -14.60 8.90 3.99
C ARG A 149 -13.91 8.73 2.64
N LEU A 150 -14.14 7.64 1.91
CA LEU A 150 -13.51 7.40 0.61
C LEU A 150 -13.75 8.56 -0.38
N PRO A 151 -14.97 9.13 -0.52
CA PRO A 151 -15.19 10.25 -1.42
C PRO A 151 -14.31 11.46 -1.08
N ARG A 152 -14.24 11.83 0.21
CA ARG A 152 -13.40 12.96 0.66
C ARG A 152 -11.91 12.72 0.43
N VAL A 153 -11.48 11.46 0.57
CA VAL A 153 -10.09 11.06 0.33
C VAL A 153 -9.77 11.17 -1.16
N PHE A 154 -10.58 10.57 -2.04
CA PHE A 154 -10.37 10.64 -3.48
C PHE A 154 -10.44 12.07 -4.01
N THR A 155 -11.41 12.88 -3.58
CA THR A 155 -11.49 14.30 -3.97
C THR A 155 -10.22 15.07 -3.57
N SER A 156 -9.69 14.86 -2.36
CA SER A 156 -8.47 15.54 -1.93
C SER A 156 -7.21 15.14 -2.71
N VAL A 157 -7.21 13.95 -3.31
CA VAL A 157 -6.14 13.48 -4.19
C VAL A 157 -6.26 14.21 -5.52
N PHE A 158 -7.44 14.17 -6.15
CA PHE A 158 -7.67 14.83 -7.44
C PHE A 158 -7.62 16.36 -7.41
N GLU A 159 -7.74 17.01 -6.25
CA GLU A 159 -7.52 18.46 -6.13
C GLU A 159 -6.04 18.86 -6.11
N ARG A 160 -5.13 17.91 -5.85
CA ARG A 160 -3.69 18.14 -5.80
C ARG A 160 -2.95 17.76 -7.09
N PHE A 161 -3.63 17.06 -8.01
CA PHE A 161 -3.13 16.65 -9.32
C PHE A 161 -3.93 17.35 -10.41
#